data_AF-A0A523SKH9-F1
#
_entry.id   AF-A0A523SKH9-F1
#
_cell.length_a   1.000
_cell.length_b   1.000
_cell.length_c   1.000
_cell.angle_alpha   90.00
_cell.angle_beta   90.00
_cell.angle_gamma   90.00
#
_symmetry.space_group_name_H-M   'P 1'
#
loop_
_entity.id
_entity.type
_entity.pdbx_description
1 polymer ?
#
loop_
_entity_poly.entity_id
_entity_poly.type
_entity_poly.pdbx_seq_one_letter_code
_entity_poly.pdbx_strand_id
1 'polypeptide(L)'
;FHSENIERVNILAKENFFKKYSLPSNVFLDIETSGLSGGTGTFAFIVGIGYLEDNKFKIKQFFLPDLPGEKAMLLEIASVLNKFKYITTFNGKSFDLPLLTTRYRLCMLQEPEFDLHLDLLHVARRIYKRSFEDRSLSSLEEKLLGTPRIGDIAGHLIPEVYFNFLRTNEVTLLTKVMEHNVIDVFSMLKLLSHFVILLKEMNTIKDADVLYSISRLFIELRDNDTSINLMRRALRYTDDIPLIFEIKRDLSRIYKRMSMWKKAEQLWIELLSETPSEPFPYIELAKFYEHIQKEHQQAYTILKLYKENLGDDWEFCTFDDLIKR
;
A
#
# COMPACT_ATOMS: atom_id res chain seq x y z
N PHE A 1 -12.07 -14.62 14.54
CA PHE A 1 -11.31 -13.37 14.45
C PHE A 1 -11.54 -12.58 15.74
N HIS A 2 -10.60 -12.58 16.69
CA HIS A 2 -10.74 -11.76 17.90
C HIS A 2 -10.39 -10.30 17.58
N SER A 3 -11.24 -9.38 18.04
CA SER A 3 -11.14 -7.92 17.86
C SER A 3 -9.82 -7.30 18.33
N GLU A 4 -9.06 -8.00 19.18
CA GLU A 4 -7.75 -7.60 19.71
C GLU A 4 -6.60 -7.67 18.67
N ASN A 5 -6.87 -8.19 17.47
CA ASN A 5 -5.86 -8.42 16.45
C ASN A 5 -5.67 -7.30 15.41
N ILE A 6 -6.17 -6.07 15.65
CA ILE A 6 -6.09 -4.95 14.69
C ILE A 6 -5.28 -3.76 15.21
N GLU A 7 -4.61 -3.92 16.35
CA GLU A 7 -3.58 -2.97 16.77
C GLU A 7 -2.58 -2.77 15.61
N ARG A 8 -2.25 -1.50 15.29
CA ARG A 8 -1.33 -1.06 14.23
C ARG A 8 -1.91 -0.77 12.84
N VAL A 9 -3.24 -0.78 12.64
CA VAL A 9 -3.80 -0.28 11.37
C VAL A 9 -3.44 1.18 11.10
N ASN A 10 -3.28 2.00 12.13
CA ASN A 10 -2.78 3.38 11.99
C ASN A 10 -1.36 3.44 11.39
N ILE A 11 -0.53 2.42 11.62
CA ILE A 11 0.80 2.30 11.00
C ILE A 11 0.66 1.99 9.51
N LEU A 12 -0.20 1.02 9.17
CA LEU A 12 -0.47 0.62 7.79
C LEU A 12 -1.08 1.76 6.97
N ALA A 13 -1.99 2.52 7.59
CA ALA A 13 -2.68 3.65 6.98
C ALA A 13 -1.83 4.93 6.93
N LYS A 14 -0.80 5.04 7.79
CA LYS A 14 0.04 6.24 8.02
C LYS A 14 -0.70 7.42 8.64
N GLU A 15 -1.80 7.14 9.34
CA GLU A 15 -2.74 8.16 9.78
C GLU A 15 -3.20 7.86 11.22
N ASN A 16 -2.97 8.81 12.14
CA ASN A 16 -3.22 8.61 13.56
C ASN A 16 -4.69 8.38 13.92
N PHE A 17 -5.62 8.85 13.10
CA PHE A 17 -7.05 8.67 13.36
C PHE A 17 -7.51 7.21 13.22
N PHE A 18 -6.76 6.37 12.50
CA PHE A 18 -6.98 4.92 12.46
C PHE A 18 -6.66 4.20 13.78
N LYS A 19 -6.16 4.90 14.81
CA LYS A 19 -6.07 4.33 16.16
C LYS A 19 -7.43 3.93 16.75
N LYS A 20 -8.51 4.54 16.25
CA LYS A 20 -9.89 4.21 16.64
C LYS A 20 -10.53 3.12 15.76
N TYR A 21 -9.84 2.71 14.69
CA TYR A 21 -10.36 1.71 13.76
C TYR A 21 -10.61 0.39 14.48
N SER A 22 -11.76 -0.22 14.23
CA SER A 22 -12.15 -1.50 14.83
C SER A 22 -12.87 -2.37 13.79
N LEU A 23 -12.59 -3.68 13.81
CA LEU A 23 -13.24 -4.62 12.88
C LEU A 23 -14.76 -4.66 13.03
N PRO A 24 -15.34 -4.67 14.26
CA PRO A 24 -16.79 -4.74 14.43
C PRO A 24 -17.54 -3.52 13.87
N SER A 25 -16.87 -2.36 13.78
CA SER A 25 -17.43 -1.13 13.20
C SER A 25 -17.00 -0.90 11.74
N ASN A 26 -16.30 -1.87 11.14
CA ASN A 26 -15.84 -1.81 9.76
C ASN A 26 -16.68 -2.71 8.85
N VAL A 27 -16.92 -2.22 7.64
CA VAL A 27 -17.49 -3.00 6.54
C VAL A 27 -16.47 -3.14 5.41
N PHE A 28 -16.44 -4.31 4.76
CA PHE A 28 -15.68 -4.59 3.54
C PHE A 28 -16.61 -4.46 2.35
N LEU A 29 -16.16 -3.80 1.29
CA LEU A 29 -16.98 -3.59 0.09
C LEU A 29 -16.17 -3.84 -1.17
N ASP A 30 -16.78 -4.60 -2.08
CA ASP A 30 -16.30 -4.90 -3.43
C ASP A 30 -17.49 -4.95 -4.39
N ILE A 31 -17.34 -4.45 -5.61
CA ILE A 31 -18.43 -4.39 -6.59
C ILE A 31 -18.05 -5.01 -7.93
N GLU A 32 -19.05 -5.60 -8.60
CA GLU A 32 -18.96 -5.97 -10.00
C GLU A 32 -19.77 -4.99 -10.85
N THR A 33 -19.17 -4.51 -11.93
CA THR A 33 -19.71 -3.40 -12.72
C THR A 33 -20.06 -3.80 -14.14
N SER A 34 -21.03 -3.10 -14.74
CA SER A 34 -21.42 -3.28 -16.15
C SER A 34 -20.39 -2.78 -17.17
N GLY A 35 -19.19 -2.37 -16.73
CA GLY A 35 -18.13 -1.90 -17.59
C GLY A 35 -16.87 -1.50 -16.82
N LEU A 36 -15.73 -1.50 -17.51
CA LEU A 36 -14.40 -1.28 -16.93
C LEU A 36 -14.02 0.21 -16.79
N SER A 37 -14.76 1.11 -17.45
CA SER A 37 -14.31 2.49 -17.69
C SER A 37 -14.97 3.56 -16.81
N GLY A 38 -15.76 3.19 -15.80
CA GLY A 38 -16.29 4.11 -14.78
C GLY A 38 -17.14 5.30 -15.27
N GLY A 39 -17.55 5.32 -16.55
CA GLY A 39 -18.40 6.38 -17.10
C GLY A 39 -19.81 6.38 -16.51
N THR A 40 -20.58 7.44 -16.74
CA THR A 40 -21.93 7.63 -16.15
C THR A 40 -22.94 6.52 -16.49
N GLY A 41 -22.72 5.78 -17.58
CA GLY A 41 -23.51 4.59 -17.95
C GLY A 41 -23.13 3.30 -17.21
N THR A 42 -22.02 3.30 -16.47
CA THR A 42 -21.56 2.16 -15.66
C THR A 42 -22.36 2.12 -14.37
N PHE A 43 -22.76 0.92 -13.96
CA PHE A 43 -23.47 0.67 -12.71
C PHE A 43 -22.95 -0.62 -12.08
N ALA A 44 -23.09 -0.74 -10.76
CA ALA A 44 -22.79 -1.96 -10.05
C ALA A 44 -23.98 -2.92 -10.20
N PHE A 45 -23.74 -4.15 -10.63
CA PHE A 45 -24.78 -5.18 -10.71
C PHE A 45 -24.61 -6.24 -9.61
N ILE A 46 -23.41 -6.37 -9.03
CA ILE A 46 -23.21 -7.04 -7.75
C ILE A 46 -22.51 -6.07 -6.80
N VAL A 47 -22.99 -5.98 -5.56
CA VAL A 47 -22.31 -5.29 -4.47
C VAL A 47 -22.15 -6.27 -3.32
N GLY A 48 -20.92 -6.69 -3.09
CA GLY A 48 -20.52 -7.58 -2.00
C GLY A 48 -20.19 -6.77 -0.75
N ILE A 49 -20.84 -7.11 0.36
CA ILE A 49 -20.64 -6.46 1.65
C ILE A 49 -20.25 -7.49 2.71
N GLY A 50 -19.07 -7.35 3.29
CA GLY A 50 -18.55 -8.22 4.35
C GLY A 50 -18.45 -7.50 5.69
N TYR A 51 -18.93 -8.09 6.79
CA TYR A 51 -18.80 -7.49 8.11
C TYR A 51 -18.78 -8.54 9.23
N LEU A 52 -18.27 -8.14 10.40
CA LEU A 52 -18.23 -9.01 11.58
C LEU A 52 -19.50 -8.82 12.42
N GLU A 53 -20.22 -9.91 12.68
CA GLU A 53 -21.38 -9.95 13.56
C GLU A 53 -21.32 -11.24 14.40
N ASP A 54 -21.45 -11.14 15.73
CA ASP A 54 -21.36 -12.27 16.66
C ASP A 54 -20.11 -13.16 16.46
N ASN A 55 -18.95 -12.52 16.26
CA ASN A 55 -17.67 -13.18 15.95
C ASN A 55 -17.64 -14.02 14.65
N LYS A 56 -18.66 -13.88 13.79
CA LYS A 56 -18.73 -14.51 12.47
C LYS A 56 -18.60 -13.45 11.39
N PHE A 57 -17.80 -13.73 10.38
CA PHE A 57 -17.74 -12.89 9.19
C PHE A 57 -18.92 -13.23 8.29
N LYS A 58 -19.84 -12.29 8.11
CA LYS A 58 -21.01 -12.42 7.24
C LYS A 58 -20.75 -11.66 5.96
N ILE A 59 -21.17 -12.25 4.85
CA ILE A 59 -21.16 -11.62 3.53
C ILE A 59 -22.61 -11.52 3.06
N LYS A 60 -23.01 -10.33 2.63
CA LYS A 60 -24.29 -10.05 1.99
C LYS A 60 -23.99 -9.53 0.60
N GLN A 61 -24.56 -10.18 -0.41
CA GLN A 61 -24.46 -9.73 -1.80
C GLN A 61 -25.79 -9.11 -2.22
N PHE A 62 -25.70 -7.98 -2.89
CA PHE A 62 -26.82 -7.34 -3.57
C PHE A 62 -26.65 -7.56 -5.05
N PHE A 63 -27.65 -8.16 -5.69
CA PHE A 63 -27.64 -8.42 -7.12
C PHE A 63 -28.74 -7.62 -7.80
N LEU A 64 -28.43 -7.05 -8.95
CA LEU A 64 -29.35 -6.28 -9.78
C LEU A 64 -29.88 -7.15 -10.94
N PRO A 65 -31.04 -7.83 -10.78
CA PRO A 65 -31.56 -8.71 -11.83
C PRO A 65 -32.07 -7.94 -13.06
N ASP A 66 -32.48 -6.67 -12.88
CA ASP A 66 -32.85 -5.76 -13.95
C ASP A 66 -32.56 -4.30 -13.54
N LEU A 67 -32.43 -3.40 -14.52
CA LEU A 67 -32.09 -1.99 -14.27
C LEU A 67 -33.12 -1.21 -13.44
N PRO A 68 -34.45 -1.40 -13.61
CA PRO A 68 -35.45 -0.71 -12.79
C PRO A 68 -35.26 -0.93 -11.28
N GLY A 69 -34.70 -2.07 -10.86
CA GLY A 69 -34.44 -2.39 -9.46
C GLY A 69 -33.33 -1.59 -8.78
N GLU A 70 -32.53 -0.80 -9.52
CA GLU A 70 -31.29 -0.20 -9.00
C GLU A 70 -31.55 0.71 -7.78
N LYS A 71 -32.57 1.56 -7.85
CA LYS A 71 -32.89 2.48 -6.76
C LYS A 71 -33.23 1.73 -5.47
N ALA A 72 -33.96 0.62 -5.57
CA ALA A 72 -34.30 -0.21 -4.42
C ALA A 72 -33.06 -0.91 -3.85
N MET A 73 -32.19 -1.41 -4.73
CA MET A 73 -30.91 -2.01 -4.33
C MET A 73 -30.02 -1.01 -3.58
N LEU A 74 -29.87 0.22 -4.08
CA LEU A 74 -29.07 1.28 -3.44
C LEU A 74 -29.60 1.68 -2.06
N LEU A 75 -30.93 1.76 -1.90
CA LEU A 75 -31.56 2.04 -0.61
C LEU A 75 -31.24 0.95 0.42
N GLU A 76 -31.31 -0.31 0.02
CA GLU A 76 -31.01 -1.44 0.91
C GLU A 76 -29.49 -1.55 1.20
N ILE A 77 -28.63 -1.26 0.23
CA ILE A 77 -27.18 -1.15 0.45
C ILE A 77 -26.90 -0.06 1.49
N ALA A 78 -27.51 1.12 1.36
CA ALA A 78 -27.33 2.21 2.31
C ALA A 78 -27.84 1.84 3.72
N SER A 79 -28.96 1.12 3.81
CA SER A 79 -29.52 0.66 5.10
C SER A 79 -28.53 -0.23 5.87
N VAL A 80 -27.72 -1.02 5.16
CA VAL A 80 -26.66 -1.85 5.73
C VAL A 80 -25.41 -1.03 6.03
N LEU A 81 -24.92 -0.25 5.07
CA LEU A 81 -23.67 0.50 5.19
C LEU A 81 -23.71 1.56 6.31
N ASN A 82 -24.85 2.22 6.51
CA ASN A 82 -25.03 3.24 7.55
C ASN A 82 -24.91 2.70 8.99
N LYS A 83 -24.82 1.37 9.19
CA LYS A 83 -24.57 0.76 10.50
C LYS A 83 -23.09 0.78 10.89
N PHE A 84 -22.20 1.06 9.95
CA PHE A 84 -20.76 0.99 10.11
C PHE A 84 -20.14 2.39 10.08
N LYS A 85 -19.02 2.55 10.79
CA LYS A 85 -18.26 3.81 10.83
C LYS A 85 -17.12 3.83 9.84
N TYR A 86 -16.59 2.65 9.53
CA TYR A 86 -15.39 2.50 8.72
C TYR A 86 -15.70 1.61 7.52
N ILE A 87 -15.03 1.90 6.40
CA ILE A 87 -15.09 1.07 5.21
C ILE A 87 -13.68 0.63 4.81
N THR A 88 -13.57 -0.62 4.39
CA THR A 88 -12.36 -1.19 3.83
C THR A 88 -12.65 -1.70 2.43
N THR A 89 -11.83 -1.32 1.46
CA THR A 89 -11.96 -1.77 0.06
C THR A 89 -10.60 -2.17 -0.49
N PHE A 90 -10.58 -2.73 -1.70
CA PHE A 90 -9.35 -2.93 -2.46
C PHE A 90 -9.42 -2.10 -3.75
N ASN A 91 -8.62 -1.04 -3.86
CA ASN A 91 -8.70 -0.05 -4.95
C ASN A 91 -10.01 0.76 -5.02
N GLY A 92 -10.95 0.54 -4.10
CA GLY A 92 -12.25 1.22 -4.12
C GLY A 92 -12.23 2.73 -3.87
N LYS A 93 -11.10 3.31 -3.45
CA LYS A 93 -10.96 4.78 -3.42
C LYS A 93 -10.95 5.39 -4.83
N SER A 94 -10.46 4.64 -5.81
CA SER A 94 -10.36 5.08 -7.20
C SER A 94 -11.47 4.51 -8.10
N PHE A 95 -12.25 3.54 -7.62
CA PHE A 95 -13.21 2.82 -8.45
C PHE A 95 -14.58 2.66 -7.77
N ASP A 96 -14.67 1.78 -6.77
CA ASP A 96 -15.95 1.34 -6.19
C ASP A 96 -16.78 2.47 -5.61
N LEU A 97 -16.20 3.26 -4.70
CA LEU A 97 -16.93 4.32 -4.01
C LEU A 97 -17.31 5.47 -4.96
N PRO A 98 -16.42 5.99 -5.83
CA PRO A 98 -16.81 6.97 -6.84
C PRO A 98 -17.97 6.51 -7.75
N LEU A 99 -18.01 5.22 -8.12
CA LEU A 99 -19.11 4.67 -8.90
C LEU A 99 -20.41 4.70 -8.10
N LEU A 100 -20.42 4.13 -6.89
CA LEU A 100 -21.62 4.09 -6.03
C LEU A 100 -22.13 5.51 -5.72
N THR A 101 -21.23 6.43 -5.37
CA THR A 101 -21.53 7.86 -5.19
C THR A 101 -22.27 8.43 -6.41
N THR A 102 -21.78 8.16 -7.62
CA THR A 102 -22.43 8.61 -8.85
C THR A 102 -23.82 8.02 -8.99
N ARG A 103 -24.00 6.73 -8.68
CA ARG A 103 -25.31 6.06 -8.74
C ARG A 103 -26.31 6.62 -7.72
N TYR A 104 -25.88 6.83 -6.48
CA TYR A 104 -26.70 7.48 -5.44
C TYR A 104 -27.19 8.86 -5.90
N ARG A 105 -26.29 9.67 -6.47
CA ARG A 105 -26.62 11.01 -6.98
C ARG A 105 -27.61 10.97 -8.13
N LEU A 106 -27.42 10.06 -9.10
CA LEU A 106 -28.35 9.89 -10.23
C LEU A 106 -29.75 9.44 -9.77
N CYS A 107 -29.83 8.64 -8.71
CA CYS A 107 -31.10 8.22 -8.10
C CYS A 107 -31.70 9.24 -7.12
N MET A 108 -31.06 10.40 -6.92
CA MET A 108 -31.41 11.42 -5.93
C MET A 108 -31.51 10.87 -4.50
N LEU A 109 -30.55 10.03 -4.14
CA LEU A 109 -30.43 9.39 -2.83
C LEU A 109 -29.22 9.95 -2.07
N GLN A 110 -29.30 9.93 -0.74
CA GLN A 110 -28.15 10.21 0.12
C GLN A 110 -27.17 9.04 0.09
N GLU A 111 -25.90 9.33 -0.12
CA GLU A 111 -24.82 8.34 -0.08
C GLU A 111 -24.41 8.00 1.36
N PRO A 112 -23.99 6.76 1.65
CA PRO A 112 -23.43 6.40 2.95
C PRO A 112 -22.15 7.18 3.25
N GLU A 113 -22.02 7.63 4.49
CA GLU A 113 -20.83 8.34 4.98
C GLU A 113 -20.02 7.46 5.92
N PHE A 114 -18.70 7.55 5.82
CA PHE A 114 -17.77 6.80 6.67
C PHE A 114 -16.77 7.76 7.29
N ASP A 115 -16.48 7.58 8.58
CA ASP A 115 -15.44 8.33 9.28
C ASP A 115 -14.08 8.06 8.63
N LEU A 116 -13.80 6.80 8.30
CA LEU A 116 -12.51 6.33 7.80
C LEU A 116 -12.69 5.36 6.62
N HIS A 117 -11.81 5.50 5.62
CA HIS A 117 -11.70 4.57 4.49
C HIS A 117 -10.30 3.96 4.41
N LEU A 118 -10.20 2.66 4.68
CA LEU A 118 -8.98 1.88 4.51
C LEU A 118 -8.95 1.21 3.13
N ASP A 119 -8.17 1.73 2.19
CA ASP A 119 -7.94 1.04 0.91
C ASP A 119 -6.69 0.16 0.99
N LEU A 120 -6.90 -1.15 0.90
CA LEU A 120 -5.85 -2.16 1.07
C LEU A 120 -4.84 -2.17 -0.08
N LEU A 121 -5.19 -1.66 -1.28
CA LEU A 121 -4.21 -1.56 -2.37
C LEU A 121 -3.11 -0.57 -2.02
N HIS A 122 -3.44 0.53 -1.33
CA HIS A 122 -2.44 1.48 -0.87
C HIS A 122 -1.52 0.88 0.19
N VAL A 123 -2.07 0.05 1.09
CA VAL A 123 -1.27 -0.70 2.08
C VAL A 123 -0.34 -1.70 1.38
N ALA A 124 -0.88 -2.49 0.45
CA ALA A 124 -0.11 -3.45 -0.35
C ALA A 124 1.03 -2.77 -1.13
N ARG A 125 0.76 -1.63 -1.77
CA ARG A 125 1.78 -0.85 -2.48
C ARG A 125 2.84 -0.27 -1.56
N ARG A 126 2.50 0.08 -0.32
CA ARG A 126 3.51 0.58 0.63
C ARG A 126 4.48 -0.50 1.07
N ILE A 127 4.01 -1.74 1.23
CA ILE A 127 4.79 -2.85 1.77
C ILE A 127 5.48 -3.65 0.67
N TYR A 128 4.78 -3.96 -0.42
CA TYR A 128 5.22 -4.93 -1.42
C TYR A 128 5.52 -4.33 -2.80
N LYS A 129 5.58 -2.99 -2.96
CA LYS A 129 5.92 -2.38 -4.26
C LYS A 129 7.27 -2.84 -4.81
N ARG A 130 8.21 -3.18 -3.92
CA ARG A 130 9.56 -3.62 -4.28
C ARG A 130 9.64 -5.14 -4.45
N SER A 131 8.88 -5.89 -3.64
CA SER A 131 8.89 -7.35 -3.68
C SER A 131 8.02 -7.95 -4.80
N PHE A 132 6.93 -7.28 -5.20
CA PHE A 132 6.00 -7.80 -6.21
C PHE A 132 5.74 -6.83 -7.36
N GLU A 133 5.86 -7.32 -8.58
CA GLU A 133 5.48 -6.61 -9.81
C GLU A 133 3.97 -6.34 -9.85
N ASP A 134 3.18 -7.42 -9.84
CA ASP A 134 1.71 -7.37 -9.76
C ASP A 134 1.21 -7.45 -8.31
N ARG A 135 0.32 -6.52 -7.98
CA ARG A 135 -0.34 -6.35 -6.67
C ARG A 135 -1.86 -6.27 -6.84
N SER A 136 -2.40 -6.92 -7.88
CA SER A 136 -3.82 -7.27 -7.94
C SER A 136 -4.22 -8.11 -6.74
N LEU A 137 -5.51 -8.12 -6.38
CA LEU A 137 -5.99 -8.87 -5.21
C LEU A 137 -5.70 -10.36 -5.36
N SER A 138 -5.95 -10.92 -6.55
CA SER A 138 -5.64 -12.32 -6.89
C SER A 138 -4.14 -12.65 -6.77
N SER A 139 -3.25 -11.80 -7.29
CA SER A 139 -1.79 -11.99 -7.14
C SER A 139 -1.36 -11.96 -5.66
N LEU A 140 -1.92 -11.05 -4.88
CA LEU A 140 -1.62 -10.96 -3.45
C LEU A 140 -2.15 -12.16 -2.66
N GLU A 141 -3.33 -12.67 -2.98
CA GLU A 141 -3.86 -13.89 -2.38
C GLU A 141 -2.96 -15.09 -2.64
N GLU A 142 -2.55 -15.29 -3.89
CA GLU A 142 -1.68 -16.40 -4.25
C GLU A 142 -0.34 -16.31 -3.50
N LYS A 143 0.32 -15.15 -3.56
CA LYS A 143 1.67 -14.97 -3.01
C LYS A 143 1.71 -14.89 -1.49
N LEU A 144 0.68 -14.33 -0.85
CA LEU A 144 0.70 -14.06 0.59
C LEU A 144 -0.16 -15.03 1.39
N LEU A 145 -1.27 -15.50 0.82
CA LEU A 145 -2.24 -16.34 1.53
C LEU A 145 -2.15 -17.82 1.12
N GLY A 146 -1.38 -18.14 0.07
CA GLY A 146 -1.17 -19.51 -0.40
C GLY A 146 -2.43 -20.15 -0.99
N THR A 147 -3.40 -19.33 -1.41
CA THR A 147 -4.68 -19.79 -1.99
C THR A 147 -4.78 -19.33 -3.44
N PRO A 148 -4.21 -20.08 -4.41
CA PRO A 148 -4.41 -19.77 -5.82
C PRO A 148 -5.88 -19.93 -6.19
N ARG A 149 -6.42 -18.99 -6.98
CA ARG A 149 -7.79 -19.08 -7.49
C ARG A 149 -7.86 -20.11 -8.62
N ILE A 150 -8.66 -21.16 -8.46
CA ILE A 150 -8.84 -22.21 -9.48
C ILE A 150 -10.18 -21.98 -10.20
N GLY A 151 -10.13 -21.84 -11.53
CA GLY A 151 -11.34 -21.74 -12.36
C GLY A 151 -12.05 -20.39 -12.32
N ASP A 152 -11.34 -19.35 -11.92
CA ASP A 152 -11.85 -17.99 -11.80
C ASP A 152 -12.20 -17.37 -13.16
N ILE A 153 -13.18 -16.46 -13.18
CA ILE A 153 -13.53 -15.70 -14.37
C ILE A 153 -12.55 -14.55 -14.55
N ALA A 154 -12.10 -14.33 -15.79
CA ALA A 154 -11.28 -13.17 -16.08
C ALA A 154 -12.12 -11.89 -15.92
N GLY A 155 -11.67 -10.94 -15.09
CA GLY A 155 -12.45 -9.74 -14.73
C GLY A 155 -13.00 -8.93 -15.92
N HIS A 156 -12.29 -8.91 -17.05
CA HIS A 156 -12.75 -8.22 -18.25
C HIS A 156 -13.97 -8.89 -18.93
N LEU A 157 -14.27 -10.15 -18.63
CA LEU A 157 -15.44 -10.89 -19.13
C LEU A 157 -16.68 -10.71 -18.24
N ILE A 158 -16.51 -10.24 -17.00
CA ILE A 158 -17.58 -10.11 -16.01
C ILE A 158 -18.76 -9.27 -16.54
N PRO A 159 -18.55 -8.09 -17.17
CA PRO A 159 -19.65 -7.31 -17.73
C PRO A 159 -20.44 -8.08 -18.80
N GLU A 160 -19.76 -8.83 -19.67
CA GLU A 160 -20.39 -9.59 -20.74
C GLU A 160 -21.28 -10.71 -20.20
N VAL A 161 -20.84 -11.39 -19.12
CA VAL A 161 -21.65 -12.40 -18.43
C VAL A 161 -22.96 -11.80 -17.92
N TYR A 162 -22.92 -10.60 -17.31
CA TYR A 162 -24.12 -9.93 -16.84
C TYR A 162 -25.08 -9.55 -17.99
N PHE A 163 -24.56 -9.00 -19.09
CA PHE A 163 -25.39 -8.67 -20.26
C PHE A 163 -25.94 -9.93 -20.94
N ASN A 164 -25.23 -11.05 -20.90
CA ASN A 164 -25.77 -12.33 -21.36
C ASN A 164 -26.95 -12.79 -20.49
N PHE A 165 -26.80 -12.71 -19.16
CA PHE A 165 -27.88 -12.99 -18.22
C PHE A 165 -29.12 -12.13 -18.50
N LEU A 166 -28.98 -10.82 -18.68
CA LEU A 166 -30.11 -9.93 -18.99
C LEU A 166 -30.86 -10.30 -20.29
N ARG A 167 -30.15 -10.86 -21.28
CA ARG A 167 -30.74 -11.25 -22.57
C ARG A 167 -31.39 -12.64 -22.56
N THR A 168 -30.84 -13.56 -21.78
CA THR A 168 -31.12 -14.99 -21.91
C THR A 168 -31.67 -15.65 -20.64
N ASN A 169 -31.58 -14.97 -19.49
CA ASN A 169 -31.75 -15.52 -18.15
C ASN A 169 -30.83 -16.72 -17.83
N GLU A 170 -29.72 -16.86 -18.56
CA GLU A 170 -28.71 -17.88 -18.35
C GLU A 170 -27.84 -17.51 -17.13
N VAL A 171 -27.71 -18.43 -16.16
CA VAL A 171 -27.11 -18.15 -14.84
C VAL A 171 -25.80 -18.89 -14.56
N THR A 172 -25.38 -19.81 -15.41
CA THR A 172 -24.24 -20.71 -15.14
C THR A 172 -22.94 -19.94 -14.94
N LEU A 173 -22.67 -18.94 -15.79
CA LEU A 173 -21.51 -18.08 -15.61
C LEU A 173 -21.74 -16.99 -14.56
N LEU A 174 -22.98 -16.56 -14.35
CA LEU A 174 -23.31 -15.57 -13.33
C LEU A 174 -23.01 -16.09 -11.92
N THR A 175 -23.28 -17.37 -11.63
CA THR A 175 -22.92 -17.99 -10.34
C THR A 175 -21.43 -17.87 -10.06
N LYS A 176 -20.57 -18.03 -11.07
CA LYS A 176 -19.12 -17.85 -10.90
C LYS A 176 -18.73 -16.41 -10.57
N VAL A 177 -19.41 -15.43 -11.17
CA VAL A 177 -19.20 -14.01 -10.84
C VAL A 177 -19.63 -13.73 -9.39
N MET A 178 -20.75 -14.30 -8.94
CA MET A 178 -21.16 -14.16 -7.54
C MET A 178 -20.15 -14.80 -6.58
N GLU A 179 -19.65 -16.01 -6.89
CA GLU A 179 -18.62 -16.68 -6.10
C GLU A 179 -17.31 -15.87 -6.07
N HIS A 180 -16.90 -15.29 -7.20
CA HIS A 180 -15.75 -14.39 -7.29
C HIS A 180 -15.87 -13.23 -6.31
N ASN A 181 -16.96 -12.47 -6.37
CA ASN A 181 -17.17 -11.33 -5.48
C ASN A 181 -17.20 -11.75 -3.98
N VAL A 182 -17.73 -12.94 -3.64
CA VAL A 182 -17.63 -13.48 -2.27
C VAL A 182 -16.17 -13.69 -1.85
N ILE A 183 -15.38 -14.29 -2.74
CA ILE A 183 -13.95 -14.54 -2.50
C ILE A 183 -13.23 -13.20 -2.30
N ASP A 184 -13.44 -12.22 -3.17
CA ASP A 184 -12.79 -10.91 -3.11
C ASP A 184 -13.10 -10.19 -1.79
N VAL A 185 -14.38 -10.16 -1.38
CA VAL A 185 -14.80 -9.61 -0.08
C VAL A 185 -14.10 -10.31 1.08
N PHE A 186 -14.02 -11.64 1.05
CA PHE A 186 -13.37 -12.40 2.12
C PHE A 186 -11.85 -12.24 2.13
N SER A 187 -11.25 -12.12 0.95
CA SER A 187 -9.82 -11.95 0.78
C SER A 187 -9.33 -10.61 1.30
N MET A 188 -10.12 -9.55 1.21
CA MET A 188 -9.79 -8.29 1.89
C MET A 188 -9.64 -8.46 3.41
N LEU A 189 -10.52 -9.25 4.05
CA LEU A 189 -10.37 -9.55 5.48
C LEU A 189 -9.08 -10.32 5.76
N LYS A 190 -8.78 -11.35 4.95
CA LYS A 190 -7.54 -12.13 5.08
C LYS A 190 -6.31 -11.26 4.89
N LEU A 191 -6.32 -10.39 3.88
CA LEU A 191 -5.22 -9.50 3.54
C LEU A 191 -4.98 -8.44 4.63
N LEU A 192 -6.05 -7.84 5.17
CA LEU A 192 -5.95 -6.97 6.34
C LEU A 192 -5.31 -7.70 7.52
N SER A 193 -5.77 -8.93 7.78
CA SER A 193 -5.23 -9.77 8.86
C SER A 193 -3.76 -10.10 8.64
N HIS A 194 -3.37 -10.43 7.41
CA HIS A 194 -1.99 -10.64 7.01
C HIS A 194 -1.12 -9.42 7.32
N PHE A 195 -1.54 -8.21 6.93
CA PHE A 195 -0.77 -7.00 7.21
C PHE A 195 -0.60 -6.74 8.70
N VAL A 196 -1.62 -7.00 9.52
CA VAL A 196 -1.49 -6.81 10.96
C VAL A 196 -0.55 -7.87 11.57
N ILE A 197 -0.67 -9.14 11.16
CA ILE A 197 0.24 -10.20 11.59
C ILE A 197 1.67 -9.90 11.17
N LEU A 198 1.90 -9.45 9.94
CA LEU A 198 3.20 -9.03 9.41
C LEU A 198 3.85 -7.96 10.31
N LEU A 199 3.07 -6.97 10.76
CA LEU A 199 3.60 -5.97 11.69
C LEU A 199 3.85 -6.58 13.08
N LYS A 200 2.96 -7.43 13.61
CA LYS A 200 3.15 -8.09 14.92
C LYS A 200 4.41 -8.95 14.93
N GLU A 201 4.65 -9.68 13.86
CA GLU A 201 5.76 -10.61 13.67
C GLU A 201 6.90 -10.00 12.86
N MET A 202 7.05 -8.67 12.81
CA MET A 202 8.08 -8.01 11.98
C MET A 202 9.51 -8.51 12.26
N ASN A 203 9.75 -9.08 13.44
CA ASN A 203 11.02 -9.70 13.84
C ASN A 203 11.35 -11.02 13.10
N THR A 204 10.37 -11.67 12.47
CA THR A 204 10.55 -12.93 11.71
C THR A 204 10.82 -12.69 10.23
N ILE A 205 10.50 -11.50 9.71
CA ILE A 205 10.66 -11.14 8.29
C ILE A 205 12.14 -11.21 7.88
N LYS A 206 12.41 -11.83 6.73
CA LYS A 206 13.73 -11.94 6.11
C LYS A 206 13.85 -11.24 4.75
N ASP A 207 12.72 -10.90 4.13
CA ASP A 207 12.70 -10.14 2.88
C ASP A 207 13.19 -8.70 3.12
N ALA A 208 14.31 -8.32 2.51
CA ALA A 208 14.94 -7.02 2.71
C ALA A 208 14.08 -5.86 2.19
N ASP A 209 13.38 -6.06 1.07
CA ASP A 209 12.50 -5.06 0.48
C ASP A 209 11.28 -4.79 1.37
N VAL A 210 10.70 -5.84 1.95
CA VAL A 210 9.61 -5.73 2.93
C VAL A 210 10.11 -5.06 4.21
N LEU A 211 11.28 -5.46 4.74
CA LEU A 211 11.87 -4.83 5.93
C LEU A 211 12.10 -3.33 5.74
N TYR A 212 12.69 -2.94 4.60
CA TYR A 212 12.91 -1.53 4.26
C TYR A 212 11.59 -0.78 4.04
N SER A 213 10.62 -1.40 3.38
CA SER A 213 9.31 -0.79 3.15
C SER A 213 8.56 -0.54 4.46
N ILE A 214 8.61 -1.48 5.41
CA ILE A 214 8.03 -1.32 6.75
C ILE A 214 8.81 -0.29 7.56
N SER A 215 10.15 -0.26 7.49
CA SER A 215 10.95 0.72 8.24
C SER A 215 10.54 2.15 7.89
N ARG A 216 10.24 2.42 6.61
CA ARG A 216 9.75 3.72 6.15
C ARG A 216 8.39 4.13 6.74
N LEU A 217 7.53 3.18 7.14
CA LEU A 217 6.30 3.49 7.86
C LEU A 217 6.61 4.07 9.25
N PHE A 218 7.60 3.52 9.94
CA PHE A 218 8.01 3.98 11.27
C PHE A 218 8.72 5.33 11.25
N ILE A 219 9.40 5.68 10.14
CA ILE A 219 9.94 7.05 9.94
C ILE A 219 8.83 8.09 10.03
N GLU A 220 7.69 7.85 9.38
CA GLU A 220 6.57 8.79 9.34
C GLU A 220 5.87 8.91 10.71
N LEU A 221 5.89 7.82 11.48
CA LEU A 221 5.42 7.81 12.87
C LEU A 221 6.42 8.39 13.87
N ARG A 222 7.60 8.83 13.40
CA ARG A 222 8.72 9.31 14.22
C ARG A 222 9.30 8.29 15.20
N ASP A 223 9.07 7.00 14.96
CA ASP A 223 9.72 5.90 15.68
C ASP A 223 11.04 5.55 14.97
N ASN A 224 12.06 6.35 15.26
CA ASN A 224 13.37 6.19 14.63
C ASN A 224 14.04 4.87 15.07
N ASP A 225 13.84 4.41 16.30
CA ASP A 225 14.51 3.21 16.82
C ASP A 225 14.04 1.94 16.08
N THR A 226 12.72 1.78 15.90
CA THR A 226 12.17 0.67 15.12
C THR A 226 12.61 0.77 13.66
N SER A 227 12.59 1.97 13.08
CA SER A 227 13.06 2.18 11.70
C SER A 227 14.53 1.78 11.53
N ILE A 228 15.42 2.23 12.42
CA ILE A 228 16.85 1.90 12.40
C ILE A 228 17.05 0.39 12.51
N ASN A 229 16.33 -0.27 13.43
CA ASN A 229 16.45 -1.71 13.63
C ASN A 229 16.10 -2.49 12.35
N LEU A 230 14.96 -2.16 11.73
CA LEU A 230 14.49 -2.81 10.51
C LEU A 230 15.43 -2.57 9.32
N MET A 231 15.93 -1.34 9.14
CA MET A 231 16.91 -1.02 8.09
C MET A 231 18.22 -1.80 8.25
N ARG A 232 18.75 -1.88 9.48
CA ARG A 232 19.94 -2.68 9.77
C ARG A 232 19.71 -4.18 9.60
N ARG A 233 18.48 -4.66 9.68
CA ARG A 233 18.13 -6.05 9.37
C ARG A 233 18.01 -6.25 7.85
N ALA A 234 17.39 -5.31 7.13
CA ALA A 234 17.30 -5.35 5.67
C ALA A 234 18.70 -5.45 5.03
N LEU A 235 19.68 -4.66 5.50
CA LEU A 235 21.08 -4.73 5.04
C LEU A 235 21.77 -6.07 5.29
N ARG A 236 21.24 -6.95 6.16
CA ARG A 236 21.79 -8.30 6.38
C ARG A 236 21.22 -9.35 5.44
N TYR A 237 20.16 -9.01 4.69
CA TYR A 237 19.42 -9.93 3.84
C TYR A 237 19.42 -9.50 2.37
N THR A 238 20.25 -8.53 2.00
CA THR A 238 20.36 -8.07 0.62
C THR A 238 21.81 -7.79 0.24
N ASP A 239 22.14 -8.24 -0.96
CA ASP A 239 23.37 -7.88 -1.68
C ASP A 239 23.05 -6.96 -2.88
N ASP A 240 21.79 -6.52 -3.03
CA ASP A 240 21.35 -5.62 -4.09
C ASP A 240 21.85 -4.19 -3.86
N ILE A 241 22.82 -3.76 -4.67
CA ILE A 241 23.52 -2.47 -4.51
C ILE A 241 22.56 -1.26 -4.54
N PRO A 242 21.60 -1.16 -5.48
CA PRO A 242 20.59 -0.10 -5.45
C PRO A 242 19.79 -0.03 -4.14
N LEU A 243 19.33 -1.19 -3.62
CA LEU A 243 18.61 -1.24 -2.35
C LEU A 243 19.52 -0.88 -1.16
N ILE A 244 20.76 -1.37 -1.14
CA ILE A 244 21.76 -1.03 -0.10
C ILE A 244 21.97 0.49 -0.04
N PHE A 245 22.16 1.12 -1.20
CA PHE A 245 22.32 2.57 -1.31
C PHE A 245 21.12 3.31 -0.70
N GLU A 246 19.91 2.94 -1.12
CA GLU A 246 18.68 3.54 -0.63
C GLU A 246 18.54 3.40 0.90
N ILE A 247 18.78 2.20 1.44
CA ILE A 247 18.68 1.93 2.87
C ILE A 247 19.70 2.75 3.64
N LYS A 248 20.98 2.74 3.25
CA LYS A 248 22.05 3.47 3.96
C LYS A 248 21.86 4.98 3.85
N ARG A 249 21.41 5.50 2.70
CA ARG A 249 21.05 6.90 2.51
C ARG A 249 19.99 7.33 3.53
N ASP A 250 18.88 6.62 3.59
CA ASP A 250 17.77 6.99 4.47
C ASP A 250 18.11 6.74 5.95
N LEU A 251 18.88 5.69 6.27
CA LEU A 251 19.40 5.43 7.61
C LEU A 251 20.34 6.55 8.10
N SER A 252 21.24 7.02 7.25
CA SER A 252 22.14 8.14 7.58
C SER A 252 21.38 9.44 7.87
N ARG A 253 20.26 9.68 7.17
CA ARG A 253 19.37 10.83 7.42
C ARG A 253 18.73 10.74 8.80
N ILE A 254 18.34 9.54 9.22
CA ILE A 254 17.82 9.31 10.59
C ILE A 254 18.92 9.61 11.61
N TYR A 255 20.13 9.07 11.43
CA TYR A 255 21.25 9.33 12.33
C TYR A 255 21.62 10.81 12.43
N LYS A 256 21.62 11.55 11.32
CA LYS A 256 21.79 13.01 11.31
C LYS A 256 20.75 13.71 12.18
N ARG A 257 19.46 13.39 12.02
CA ARG A 257 18.38 13.98 12.83
C ARG A 257 18.53 13.69 14.33
N MET A 258 19.12 12.55 14.66
CA MET A 258 19.41 12.15 16.05
C MET A 258 20.78 12.64 16.54
N SER A 259 21.49 13.47 15.77
CA SER A 259 22.87 13.93 16.06
C SER A 259 23.89 12.81 16.26
N MET A 260 23.62 11.62 15.72
CA MET A 260 24.52 10.45 15.77
C MET A 260 25.55 10.51 14.64
N TRP A 261 26.31 11.59 14.60
CA TRP A 261 27.14 11.94 13.45
C TRP A 261 28.16 10.87 13.06
N LYS A 262 28.83 10.25 14.03
CA LYS A 262 29.81 9.18 13.75
C LYS A 262 29.21 7.96 13.07
N LYS A 263 27.96 7.61 13.39
CA LYS A 263 27.25 6.51 12.70
C LYS A 263 26.84 6.91 11.28
N ALA A 264 26.49 8.17 11.07
CA ALA A 264 26.16 8.69 9.75
C ALA A 264 27.41 8.74 8.85
N GLU A 265 28.52 9.26 9.38
CA GLU A 265 29.84 9.29 8.74
C GLU A 265 30.26 7.89 8.27
N GLN A 266 30.17 6.89 9.15
CA GLN A 266 30.50 5.51 8.80
C GLN A 266 29.70 5.01 7.58
N LEU A 267 28.39 5.25 7.55
CA LEU A 267 27.56 4.83 6.42
C LEU A 267 27.95 5.53 5.11
N TRP A 268 28.31 6.82 5.15
CA TRP A 268 28.74 7.51 3.95
C TRP A 268 30.07 7.00 3.43
N ILE A 269 31.03 6.69 4.33
CA ILE A 269 32.32 6.09 3.95
C ILE A 269 32.09 4.72 3.29
N GLU A 270 31.24 3.86 3.86
CA GLU A 270 30.89 2.58 3.25
C GLU A 270 30.25 2.76 1.86
N LEU A 271 29.37 3.75 1.71
CA LEU A 271 28.74 4.08 0.42
C LEU A 271 29.73 4.60 -0.63
N LEU A 272 30.86 5.18 -0.26
CA LEU A 272 31.89 5.57 -1.23
C LEU A 272 32.46 4.35 -1.97
N SER A 273 32.65 3.23 -1.27
CA SER A 273 33.14 2.00 -1.89
C SER A 273 32.05 1.20 -2.60
N GLU A 274 30.83 1.19 -2.06
CA GLU A 274 29.72 0.42 -2.61
C GLU A 274 29.07 1.10 -3.83
N THR A 275 29.05 2.44 -3.84
CA THR A 275 28.39 3.27 -4.86
C THR A 275 29.24 4.49 -5.23
N PRO A 276 30.41 4.29 -5.84
CA PRO A 276 31.36 5.39 -6.10
C PRO A 276 30.83 6.46 -7.06
N SER A 277 29.86 6.13 -7.91
CA SER A 277 29.20 7.07 -8.85
C SER A 277 28.09 7.90 -8.21
N GLU A 278 27.62 7.55 -7.01
CA GLU A 278 26.53 8.27 -6.36
C GLU A 278 27.05 9.54 -5.68
N PRO A 279 26.52 10.74 -5.99
CA PRO A 279 26.98 11.99 -5.39
C PRO A 279 26.69 12.09 -3.88
N PHE A 280 25.63 11.42 -3.43
CA PHE A 280 25.10 11.56 -2.07
C PHE A 280 26.15 11.40 -0.95
N PRO A 281 26.93 10.30 -0.87
CA PRO A 281 27.91 10.12 0.20
C PRO A 281 29.01 11.19 0.23
N TYR A 282 29.49 11.65 -0.93
CA TYR A 282 30.52 12.69 -1.00
C TYR A 282 30.03 14.04 -0.46
N ILE A 283 28.83 14.44 -0.87
CA ILE A 283 28.20 15.71 -0.44
C ILE A 283 27.99 15.68 1.07
N GLU A 284 27.48 14.58 1.61
CA GLU A 284 27.18 14.46 3.04
C GLU A 284 28.46 14.41 3.90
N LEU A 285 29.51 13.72 3.45
CA LEU A 285 30.82 13.73 4.11
C LEU A 285 31.46 15.12 4.10
N ALA A 286 31.42 15.82 2.96
CA ALA A 286 31.94 17.18 2.87
C ALA A 286 31.24 18.12 3.87
N LYS A 287 29.90 18.08 3.90
CA LYS A 287 29.08 18.85 4.86
C LYS A 287 29.40 18.51 6.31
N PHE A 288 29.63 17.24 6.60
CA PHE A 288 29.99 16.79 7.95
C PHE A 288 31.38 17.31 8.37
N TYR A 289 32.40 17.14 7.54
CA TYR A 289 33.75 17.62 7.87
C TYR A 289 33.80 19.13 7.97
N GLU A 290 33.13 19.85 7.08
CA GLU A 290 33.10 21.31 7.10
C GLU A 290 32.32 21.87 8.29
N HIS A 291 31.07 21.43 8.49
CA HIS A 291 30.18 22.09 9.44
C HIS A 291 30.27 21.51 10.85
N ILE A 292 30.52 20.21 10.99
CA ILE A 292 30.52 19.50 12.28
C ILE A 292 31.94 19.35 12.82
N GLN A 293 32.90 18.85 12.03
CA GLN A 293 34.30 18.70 12.49
C GLN A 293 35.15 19.97 12.34
N LYS A 294 34.73 20.92 11.49
CA LYS A 294 35.53 22.12 11.13
C LYS A 294 36.85 21.79 10.43
N GLU A 295 36.88 20.68 9.71
CA GLU A 295 38.02 20.16 8.94
C GLU A 295 37.85 20.48 7.45
N HIS A 296 37.98 21.76 7.09
CA HIS A 296 37.74 22.25 5.72
C HIS A 296 38.60 21.55 4.66
N GLN A 297 39.86 21.21 4.99
CA GLN A 297 40.77 20.51 4.07
C GLN A 297 40.28 19.09 3.74
N GLN A 298 39.69 18.41 4.71
CA GLN A 298 39.15 17.06 4.51
C GLN A 298 37.87 17.10 3.67
N ALA A 299 37.00 18.08 3.90
CA ALA A 299 35.83 18.33 3.05
C ALA A 299 36.23 18.56 1.59
N TYR A 300 37.24 19.40 1.34
CA TYR A 300 37.76 19.65 -0.02
C TYR A 300 38.33 18.37 -0.66
N THR A 301 39.05 17.56 0.12
CA THR A 301 39.65 16.30 -0.36
C THR A 301 38.59 15.30 -0.82
N ILE A 302 37.49 15.15 -0.06
CA ILE A 302 36.37 14.27 -0.42
C ILE A 302 35.70 14.74 -1.73
N LEU A 303 35.47 16.04 -1.89
CA LEU A 303 34.88 16.56 -3.13
C LEU A 303 35.83 16.36 -4.31
N LYS A 304 37.13 16.56 -4.14
CA LYS A 304 38.12 16.30 -5.19
C LYS A 304 38.11 14.83 -5.63
N LEU A 305 38.02 13.90 -4.68
CA LEU A 305 37.87 12.46 -4.96
C LEU A 305 36.62 12.18 -5.81
N TYR A 306 35.50 12.83 -5.51
CA TYR A 306 34.29 12.70 -6.34
C TYR A 306 34.54 13.15 -7.78
N LYS A 307 35.21 14.31 -7.96
CA LYS A 307 35.56 14.83 -9.29
C LYS A 307 36.43 13.85 -10.07
N GLU A 308 37.42 13.24 -9.42
CA GLU A 308 38.29 12.23 -10.04
C GLU A 308 37.49 10.98 -10.47
N ASN A 309 36.52 10.55 -9.67
CA ASN A 309 35.67 9.39 -9.98
C ASN A 309 34.64 9.65 -11.09
N LEU A 310 34.22 10.91 -11.29
CA LEU A 310 33.28 11.27 -12.36
C LEU A 310 33.92 11.33 -13.75
N GLY A 311 35.23 11.51 -13.84
CA GLY A 311 35.92 11.77 -15.11
C GLY A 311 35.54 13.12 -15.74
N ASP A 312 36.00 13.34 -16.98
CA ASP A 312 35.80 14.62 -17.69
C ASP A 312 34.41 14.76 -18.36
N ASP A 313 33.59 13.70 -18.40
CA ASP A 313 32.35 13.61 -19.20
C ASP A 313 31.02 13.81 -18.40
N TRP A 314 31.07 14.30 -17.15
CA TRP A 314 29.85 14.42 -16.33
C TRP A 314 29.07 15.72 -16.56
N GLU A 315 28.01 15.66 -17.36
CA GLU A 315 27.24 16.84 -17.83
C GLU A 315 26.09 17.31 -16.89
N PHE A 316 25.63 16.50 -15.93
CA PHE A 316 24.34 16.77 -15.25
C PHE A 316 24.42 17.48 -13.88
N CYS A 317 25.60 17.68 -13.31
CA CYS A 317 25.81 18.54 -12.14
C CYS A 317 27.30 18.90 -12.07
N THR A 318 27.64 20.18 -12.29
CA THR A 318 29.06 20.56 -12.27
C THR A 318 29.61 20.48 -10.85
N PHE A 319 30.89 20.16 -10.71
CA PHE A 319 31.61 20.23 -9.44
C PHE A 319 31.41 21.59 -8.73
N ASP A 320 31.33 22.65 -9.52
CA ASP A 320 31.09 24.02 -9.03
C ASP A 320 29.68 24.20 -8.46
N ASP A 321 28.66 23.51 -8.98
CA ASP A 321 27.31 23.51 -8.42
C ASP A 321 27.22 22.75 -7.09
N LEU A 322 28.08 21.75 -6.89
CA LEU A 322 28.19 21.01 -5.63
C LEU A 322 28.91 21.82 -4.56
N ILE A 323 29.97 22.56 -4.92
CA ILE A 323 30.66 23.48 -4.00
C ILE A 323 29.73 24.60 -3.53
N LYS A 324 28.80 25.05 -4.38
CA LYS A 324 27.84 26.13 -4.04
C LYS A 324 26.71 25.71 -3.07
N ARG A 325 26.50 24.41 -2.79
CA ARG A 325 25.31 23.85 -2.08
C ARG A 325 25.60 23.24 -0.70
#